data_AF-A0A3S0H273-F1
#
_entry.id   AF-A0A3S0H273-F1
#
_cell.length_a   1.000
_cell.length_b   1.000
_cell.length_c   1.000
_cell.angle_alpha   90.00
_cell.angle_beta   90.00
_cell.angle_gamma   90.00
#
_symmetry.space_group_name_H-M   'P 1'
#
loop_
_entity.id
_entity.type
_entity.pdbx_description
1 polymer ?
#
loop_
_entity_poly.entity_id
_entity_poly.type
_entity_poly.pdbx_seq_one_letter_code
_entity_poly.pdbx_strand_id
1 'polypeptide(L)'
;MDSGSPLAAAFARKTDAELLYLTQHPGAFAPALVDAAWAELRRRGQVPAPEPPPPPEPPARIPPLRSVALTLALAALNGLVFLLMVAAGVDALQPSGQDLIRWGSNFTPLVLRGQWWRLLTACALHGGLAHLLLNTYALLVIGALLEPLVGRGRLLAAYVLSGLGGSLASLWWHQPGWVNSVGASGAIFGLYGAMLTLTATNAAQLSRPARAALFVHTLYIIGANFATGLQPGIDHAAHLGGLISGALLAWPLLRRGKVRVWG
;
A
#
# COMPACT_ATOMS: atom_id res chain seq x y z
N MET A 1 33.28 24.99 -25.79
CA MET A 1 34.47 25.23 -24.96
C MET A 1 35.52 25.81 -25.87
N ASP A 2 36.05 26.96 -25.50
CA ASP A 2 37.02 27.70 -26.30
C ASP A 2 38.33 26.90 -26.36
N SER A 3 38.72 26.45 -27.54
CA SER A 3 39.91 25.61 -27.77
C SER A 3 41.24 26.30 -27.42
N GLY A 4 41.20 27.55 -26.96
CA GLY A 4 42.34 28.37 -26.54
C GLY A 4 42.56 28.49 -25.03
N SER A 5 41.82 27.77 -24.18
CA SER A 5 42.03 27.82 -22.72
C SER A 5 43.43 27.28 -22.33
N PRO A 6 44.20 27.98 -21.46
CA PRO A 6 45.48 27.48 -20.93
C PRO A 6 45.36 26.10 -20.26
N LEU A 7 44.19 25.80 -19.71
CA LEU A 7 43.87 24.52 -19.08
C LEU A 7 43.76 23.41 -20.14
N ALA A 8 43.13 23.68 -21.30
CA ALA A 8 43.01 22.70 -22.38
C ALA A 8 44.39 22.30 -22.93
N ALA A 9 45.29 23.27 -23.12
CA ALA A 9 46.67 23.02 -23.56
C ALA A 9 47.50 22.24 -22.53
N ALA A 10 47.25 22.44 -21.23
CA ALA A 10 47.88 21.66 -20.18
C ALA A 10 47.43 20.18 -20.19
N PHE A 11 46.14 19.94 -20.39
CA PHE A 11 45.55 18.61 -20.40
C PHE A 11 45.86 17.82 -21.68
N ALA A 12 46.05 18.50 -22.81
CA ALA A 12 46.50 17.88 -24.06
C ALA A 12 47.84 17.13 -23.92
N ARG A 13 48.69 17.51 -22.96
CA ARG A 13 50.00 16.87 -22.70
C ARG A 13 49.94 15.73 -21.68
N LYS A 14 48.79 15.48 -21.05
CA LYS A 14 48.62 14.40 -20.08
C LYS A 14 48.41 13.05 -20.75
N THR A 15 48.88 11.99 -20.10
CA THR A 15 48.63 10.60 -20.49
C THR A 15 47.18 10.21 -20.22
N ASP A 16 46.67 9.21 -20.93
CA ASP A 16 45.30 8.71 -20.71
C ASP A 16 45.11 8.21 -19.27
N ALA A 17 46.15 7.62 -18.66
CA ALA A 17 46.14 7.16 -17.28
C ALA A 17 45.96 8.32 -16.27
N GLU A 18 46.66 9.44 -16.46
CA GLU A 18 46.49 10.63 -15.62
C GLU A 18 45.08 11.21 -15.74
N LEU A 19 44.55 11.25 -16.96
CA LEU A 19 43.19 11.75 -17.21
C LEU A 19 42.15 10.84 -16.56
N LEU A 20 42.27 9.52 -16.72
CA LEU A 20 41.42 8.52 -16.07
C LEU A 20 41.48 8.65 -14.54
N TYR A 21 42.68 8.79 -13.97
CA TYR A 21 42.86 8.96 -12.53
C TYR A 21 42.12 10.18 -11.98
N LEU A 22 42.21 11.33 -12.67
CA LEU A 22 41.48 12.55 -12.31
C LEU A 22 39.97 12.34 -12.36
N THR A 23 39.47 11.63 -13.38
CA THR A 23 38.02 11.36 -13.53
C THR A 23 37.47 10.34 -12.54
N GLN A 24 38.29 9.40 -12.06
CA GLN A 24 37.89 8.37 -11.09
C GLN A 24 37.89 8.87 -9.63
N HIS A 25 38.55 10.00 -9.35
CA HIS A 25 38.65 10.58 -8.01
C HIS A 25 38.09 12.02 -7.96
N PRO A 26 36.83 12.24 -8.37
CA PRO A 26 36.29 13.59 -8.54
C PRO A 26 36.22 14.40 -7.24
N GLY A 27 36.15 13.74 -6.07
CA GLY A 27 36.16 14.40 -4.76
C GLY A 27 37.53 14.89 -4.30
N ALA A 28 38.63 14.49 -4.97
CA ALA A 28 39.99 14.85 -4.62
C ALA A 28 40.53 16.07 -5.38
N PHE A 29 39.80 16.55 -6.40
CA PHE A 29 40.25 17.61 -7.31
C PHE A 29 39.18 18.69 -7.51
N ALA A 30 39.62 19.88 -7.95
CA ALA A 30 38.69 20.95 -8.30
C ALA A 30 37.79 20.52 -9.47
N PRO A 31 36.47 20.85 -9.47
CA PRO A 31 35.55 20.45 -10.53
C PRO A 31 36.04 20.79 -11.94
N ALA A 32 36.64 21.97 -12.11
CA ALA A 32 37.19 22.42 -13.39
C ALA A 32 38.31 21.51 -13.93
N LEU A 33 39.11 20.89 -13.06
CA LEU A 33 40.17 19.94 -13.46
C LEU A 33 39.56 18.60 -13.89
N VAL A 34 38.53 18.14 -13.18
CA VAL A 34 37.80 16.90 -13.50
C VAL A 34 37.07 17.07 -14.84
N ASP A 35 36.43 18.21 -15.06
CA ASP A 35 35.75 18.55 -16.31
C ASP A 35 36.72 18.65 -17.48
N ALA A 36 37.90 19.25 -17.29
CA ALA A 36 38.95 19.30 -18.29
C ALA A 36 39.50 17.91 -18.63
N ALA A 37 39.64 17.02 -17.64
CA ALA A 37 40.03 15.62 -17.86
C ALA A 37 39.01 14.88 -18.72
N TRP A 38 37.73 14.99 -18.38
CA TRP A 38 36.63 14.40 -19.15
C TRP A 38 36.56 14.96 -20.57
N ALA A 39 36.74 16.28 -20.73
CA ALA A 39 36.73 16.92 -22.04
C ALA A 39 37.86 16.40 -22.95
N GLU A 40 39.07 16.25 -22.40
CA GLU A 40 40.22 15.75 -23.15
C GLU A 40 40.08 14.26 -23.50
N LEU A 41 39.58 13.42 -22.57
CA LEU A 41 39.29 12.01 -22.85
C LEU A 41 38.24 11.83 -23.95
N ARG A 42 37.20 12.67 -23.98
CA ARG A 42 36.20 12.70 -25.06
C ARG A 42 36.81 13.16 -26.38
N ARG A 43 37.66 14.19 -26.35
CA ARG A 43 38.38 14.68 -27.56
C ARG A 43 39.24 13.58 -28.18
N ARG A 44 39.82 12.70 -27.35
CA ARG A 44 40.62 11.54 -27.78
C ARG A 44 39.79 10.33 -28.20
N GLY A 45 38.46 10.37 -28.06
CA GLY A 45 37.60 9.23 -28.33
C GLY A 45 37.73 8.08 -27.32
N GLN A 46 38.35 8.32 -26.16
CA GLN A 46 38.52 7.32 -25.10
C GLN A 46 37.26 7.15 -24.24
N VAL A 47 36.33 8.11 -24.30
CA VAL A 47 35.07 8.10 -23.55
C VAL A 47 33.95 8.53 -24.49
N PRO A 48 32.80 7.81 -24.50
CA PRO A 48 31.62 8.23 -25.24
C PRO A 48 31.15 9.64 -24.87
N ALA A 49 30.51 10.33 -25.80
CA ALA A 49 29.79 11.56 -25.47
C ALA A 49 28.78 11.26 -24.35
N PRO A 50 28.58 12.19 -23.38
CA PRO A 50 27.57 11.99 -22.34
C PRO A 50 26.21 11.78 -23.02
N GLU A 51 25.50 10.73 -22.62
CA GLU A 51 24.11 10.56 -23.07
C GLU A 51 23.33 11.83 -22.72
N PRO A 52 22.48 12.34 -23.62
CA PRO A 52 21.59 13.43 -23.27
C PRO A 52 20.80 13.04 -22.03
N PRO A 53 20.55 13.98 -21.09
CA PRO A 53 19.77 13.67 -19.91
C PRO A 53 18.44 13.05 -20.35
N PRO A 54 17.96 12.01 -19.64
CA PRO A 54 16.67 11.42 -19.97
C PRO A 54 15.62 12.54 -19.99
N PRO A 55 14.65 12.46 -20.91
CA PRO A 55 13.57 13.44 -20.95
C PRO A 55 12.93 13.54 -19.55
N PRO A 56 12.52 14.74 -19.12
CA PRO A 56 11.88 14.92 -17.82
C PRO A 56 10.72 13.93 -17.70
N GLU A 57 10.66 13.22 -16.58
CA GLU A 57 9.55 12.30 -16.33
C GLU A 57 8.24 13.09 -16.48
N PRO A 58 7.26 12.54 -17.22
CA PRO A 58 5.97 13.20 -17.33
C PRO A 58 5.39 13.43 -15.93
N PRO A 59 4.67 14.54 -15.71
CA PRO A 59 4.10 14.84 -14.40
C PRO A 59 3.26 13.65 -13.92
N ALA A 60 3.40 13.34 -12.63
CA ALA A 60 2.67 12.25 -12.00
C ALA A 60 1.16 12.40 -12.30
N ARG A 61 0.62 11.48 -13.12
CA ARG A 61 -0.81 11.51 -13.45
C ARG A 61 -1.59 11.04 -12.24
N ILE A 62 -2.50 11.87 -11.75
CA ILE A 62 -3.49 11.43 -10.77
C ILE A 62 -4.27 10.27 -11.40
N PRO A 63 -4.37 9.11 -10.74
CA PRO A 63 -5.16 8.00 -11.24
C PRO A 63 -6.59 8.50 -11.50
N PRO A 64 -7.18 8.27 -12.68
CA PRO A 64 -8.53 8.75 -12.95
C PRO A 64 -9.49 8.08 -11.97
N LEU A 65 -10.51 8.77 -11.44
CA LEU A 65 -11.42 8.22 -10.42
C LEU A 65 -11.98 6.82 -10.76
N ARG A 66 -12.14 6.51 -12.04
CA ARG A 66 -12.53 5.18 -12.54
C ARG A 66 -11.58 4.04 -12.12
N SER A 67 -10.31 4.32 -11.84
CA SER A 67 -9.33 3.30 -11.41
C SER A 67 -9.49 2.91 -9.94
N VAL A 68 -10.31 3.65 -9.18
CA VAL A 68 -10.58 3.43 -7.75
C VAL A 68 -12.09 3.36 -7.45
N ALA A 69 -12.91 3.10 -8.47
CA ALA A 69 -14.36 3.17 -8.38
C ALA A 69 -14.94 2.19 -7.36
N LEU A 70 -14.37 0.98 -7.25
CA LEU A 70 -14.85 0.01 -6.26
C LEU A 70 -14.46 0.45 -4.84
N THR A 71 -13.25 0.96 -4.64
CA THR A 71 -12.80 1.50 -3.36
C THR A 71 -13.75 2.61 -2.89
N LEU A 72 -14.12 3.52 -3.79
CA LEU A 72 -15.10 4.58 -3.49
C LEU A 72 -16.49 4.01 -3.19
N ALA A 73 -16.93 2.99 -3.92
CA ALA A 73 -18.22 2.33 -3.67
C ALA A 73 -18.26 1.63 -2.30
N LEU A 74 -17.19 0.97 -1.88
CA LEU A 74 -17.06 0.34 -0.55
C LEU A 74 -17.05 1.40 0.56
N ALA A 75 -16.33 2.50 0.37
CA ALA A 75 -16.33 3.63 1.30
C ALA A 75 -17.74 4.25 1.43
N ALA A 76 -18.42 4.46 0.30
CA ALA A 76 -19.78 4.98 0.26
C ALA A 76 -20.79 4.02 0.93
N LEU A 77 -20.64 2.70 0.73
CA LEU A 77 -21.47 1.70 1.40
C LEU A 77 -21.31 1.76 2.93
N ASN A 78 -20.08 1.83 3.42
CA ASN A 78 -19.82 1.95 4.87
C ASN A 78 -20.41 3.24 5.44
N GLY A 79 -20.26 4.36 4.73
CA GLY A 79 -20.88 5.62 5.09
C GLY A 79 -22.41 5.55 5.10
N LEU A 80 -23.02 4.94 4.08
CA LEU A 80 -24.47 4.77 3.98
C LEU A 80 -25.01 3.92 5.13
N VAL A 81 -24.41 2.77 5.42
CA VAL A 81 -24.82 1.90 6.53
C VAL A 81 -24.73 2.65 7.86
N PHE A 82 -23.65 3.39 8.09
CA PHE A 82 -23.52 4.20 9.30
C PHE A 82 -24.57 5.31 9.40
N LEU A 83 -24.88 6.01 8.30
CA LEU A 83 -25.95 7.01 8.28
C LEU A 83 -27.31 6.39 8.57
N LEU A 84 -27.58 5.18 8.07
CA LEU A 84 -28.82 4.45 8.37
C LEU A 84 -28.89 4.04 9.85
N MET A 85 -27.77 3.64 10.46
CA MET A 85 -27.70 3.39 11.90
C MET A 85 -28.10 4.63 12.71
N VAL A 86 -27.49 5.78 12.39
CA VAL A 86 -27.77 7.06 13.07
C VAL A 86 -29.23 7.49 12.86
N ALA A 87 -29.74 7.38 11.63
CA ALA A 87 -31.13 7.69 11.31
C ALA A 87 -32.13 6.79 12.05
N ALA A 88 -31.73 5.56 12.41
CA ALA A 88 -32.51 4.63 13.21
C ALA A 88 -32.35 4.83 14.74
N GLY A 89 -31.64 5.88 15.17
CA GLY A 89 -31.50 6.25 16.58
C GLY A 89 -30.24 5.72 17.28
N VAL A 90 -29.28 5.15 16.54
CA VAL A 90 -27.97 4.77 17.12
C VAL A 90 -27.12 6.02 17.36
N ASP A 91 -26.52 6.14 18.54
CA ASP A 91 -25.61 7.27 18.84
C ASP A 91 -24.41 7.29 17.88
N ALA A 92 -24.16 8.44 17.25
CA ALA A 92 -23.13 8.57 16.22
C ALA A 92 -21.69 8.52 16.77
N LEU A 93 -21.48 8.78 18.06
CA LEU A 93 -20.16 8.86 18.66
C LEU A 93 -19.85 7.60 19.49
N GLN A 94 -20.85 7.12 20.23
CA GLN A 94 -20.74 6.01 21.16
C GLN A 94 -21.96 5.07 21.06
N PRO A 95 -22.12 4.33 19.94
CA PRO A 95 -23.13 3.28 19.83
C PRO A 95 -23.07 2.30 21.00
N SER A 96 -24.21 1.92 21.57
CA SER A 96 -24.22 0.89 22.60
C SER A 96 -23.91 -0.47 21.99
N GLY A 97 -23.36 -1.39 22.80
CA GLY A 97 -23.15 -2.76 22.36
C GLY A 97 -24.44 -3.45 21.90
N GLN A 98 -25.59 -3.10 22.50
CA GLN A 98 -26.90 -3.61 22.11
C GLN A 98 -27.33 -3.12 20.74
N ASP A 99 -27.06 -1.86 20.41
CA ASP A 99 -27.36 -1.30 19.08
C ASP A 99 -26.56 -2.01 18.00
N LEU A 100 -25.27 -2.24 18.25
CA LEU A 100 -24.41 -2.99 17.32
C LEU A 100 -24.91 -4.43 17.12
N ILE A 101 -25.35 -5.10 18.20
CA ILE A 101 -25.92 -6.45 18.12
C ILE A 101 -27.22 -6.44 17.30
N ARG A 102 -28.10 -5.46 17.49
CA ARG A 102 -29.34 -5.31 16.72
C ARG A 102 -29.06 -5.12 15.23
N TRP A 103 -28.04 -4.36 14.89
CA TRP A 103 -27.63 -4.08 13.52
C TRP A 103 -26.83 -5.19 12.83
N GLY A 104 -26.42 -6.23 13.57
CA GLY A 104 -25.76 -7.39 12.97
C GLY A 104 -24.27 -7.49 13.22
N SER A 105 -23.78 -6.98 14.36
CA SER A 105 -22.39 -7.20 14.76
C SER A 105 -22.04 -8.68 14.88
N ASN A 106 -20.74 -8.97 14.80
CA ASN A 106 -20.16 -10.30 15.00
C ASN A 106 -20.21 -10.62 16.49
N PHE A 107 -21.41 -11.05 16.93
CA PHE A 107 -21.71 -11.35 18.31
C PHE A 107 -21.75 -12.85 18.54
N THR A 108 -20.76 -13.36 19.27
CA THR A 108 -20.50 -14.80 19.43
C THR A 108 -21.76 -15.62 19.70
N PRO A 109 -22.59 -15.31 20.73
CA PRO A 109 -23.72 -16.17 21.09
C PRO A 109 -24.76 -16.32 19.98
N LEU A 110 -24.93 -15.30 19.13
CA LEU A 110 -25.91 -15.34 18.03
C LEU A 110 -25.33 -16.01 16.78
N VAL A 111 -24.04 -15.83 16.50
CA VAL A 111 -23.35 -16.53 15.41
C VAL A 111 -23.39 -18.04 15.66
N LEU A 112 -23.06 -18.48 16.87
CA LEU A 112 -23.07 -19.91 17.24
C LEU A 112 -24.50 -20.51 17.23
N ARG A 113 -25.54 -19.68 17.29
CA ARG A 113 -26.95 -20.09 17.16
C ARG A 113 -27.50 -20.00 15.74
N GLY A 114 -26.63 -19.88 14.73
CA GLY A 114 -27.02 -19.94 13.32
C GLY A 114 -27.13 -18.60 12.60
N GLN A 115 -26.89 -17.46 13.26
CA GLN A 115 -26.92 -16.14 12.60
C GLN A 115 -25.58 -15.84 11.89
N TRP A 116 -25.13 -16.73 11.00
CA TRP A 116 -23.81 -16.64 10.36
C TRP A 116 -23.64 -15.43 9.44
N TRP A 117 -24.75 -14.86 8.96
CA TRP A 117 -24.76 -13.61 8.18
C TRP A 117 -24.08 -12.45 8.92
N ARG A 118 -24.04 -12.50 10.26
CA ARG A 118 -23.32 -11.55 11.12
C ARG A 118 -21.84 -11.45 10.83
N LEU A 119 -21.22 -12.54 10.35
CA LEU A 119 -19.81 -12.55 9.97
C LEU A 119 -19.53 -11.60 8.79
N LEU A 120 -20.51 -11.37 7.93
CA LEU A 120 -20.40 -10.44 6.81
C LEU A 120 -20.95 -9.06 7.15
N THR A 121 -22.13 -8.97 7.78
CA THR A 121 -22.75 -7.67 8.09
C THR A 121 -21.89 -6.83 9.03
N ALA A 122 -21.21 -7.46 9.99
CA ALA A 122 -20.30 -6.78 10.91
C ALA A 122 -19.20 -5.97 10.20
N CYS A 123 -18.79 -6.38 8.98
CA CYS A 123 -17.76 -5.70 8.20
C CYS A 123 -18.21 -4.30 7.71
N ALA A 124 -19.51 -4.00 7.68
CA ALA A 124 -20.05 -2.71 7.26
C ALA A 124 -20.46 -1.80 8.44
N LEU A 125 -20.56 -2.36 9.65
CA LEU A 125 -20.94 -1.62 10.86
C LEU A 125 -19.73 -0.91 11.46
N HIS A 126 -19.95 0.22 12.12
CA HIS A 126 -18.88 0.97 12.79
C HIS A 126 -19.33 1.43 14.18
N GLY A 127 -18.44 1.24 15.15
CA GLY A 127 -18.66 1.60 16.56
C GLY A 127 -18.51 3.09 16.87
N GLY A 128 -18.94 3.97 15.96
CA GLY A 128 -18.87 5.42 16.09
C GLY A 128 -18.17 6.12 14.92
N LEU A 129 -18.32 7.44 14.85
CA LEU A 129 -17.85 8.26 13.74
C LEU A 129 -16.33 8.20 13.54
N ALA A 130 -15.55 8.27 14.62
CA ALA A 130 -14.09 8.18 14.54
C ALA A 130 -13.65 6.83 13.94
N HIS A 131 -14.31 5.74 14.35
CA HIS A 131 -14.03 4.40 13.84
C HIS A 131 -14.36 4.29 12.33
N LEU A 132 -15.47 4.88 11.88
CA LEU A 132 -15.80 4.98 10.44
C LEU A 132 -14.76 5.78 9.65
N LEU A 133 -14.39 6.96 10.14
CA LEU A 133 -13.46 7.85 9.44
C LEU A 133 -12.07 7.21 9.28
N LEU A 134 -11.56 6.55 10.34
CA LEU A 134 -10.28 5.85 10.29
C LEU A 134 -10.30 4.68 9.30
N ASN A 135 -11.35 3.85 9.32
CA ASN A 135 -11.49 2.76 8.35
C ASN A 135 -11.65 3.27 6.92
N THR A 136 -12.43 4.34 6.73
CA THR A 136 -12.63 4.94 5.41
C THR A 136 -11.32 5.50 4.88
N TYR A 137 -10.57 6.23 5.70
CA TYR A 137 -9.23 6.72 5.33
C TYR A 137 -8.30 5.56 4.95
N ALA A 138 -8.19 4.54 5.79
CA ALA A 138 -7.34 3.39 5.52
C ALA A 138 -7.75 2.66 4.23
N LEU A 139 -9.05 2.45 4.02
CA LEU A 139 -9.61 1.84 2.80
C LEU A 139 -9.30 2.66 1.56
N LEU A 140 -9.45 3.99 1.61
CA LEU A 140 -9.13 4.87 0.49
C LEU A 140 -7.64 4.79 0.14
N VAL A 141 -6.75 4.79 1.13
CA VAL A 141 -5.30 4.69 0.92
C VAL A 141 -4.93 3.35 0.29
N ILE A 142 -5.27 2.23 0.93
CA ILE A 142 -4.86 0.91 0.42
C ILE A 142 -5.60 0.54 -0.86
N GLY A 143 -6.88 0.91 -0.98
CA GLY A 143 -7.69 0.67 -2.17
C GLY A 143 -7.20 1.47 -3.38
N ALA A 144 -6.79 2.73 -3.20
CA ALA A 144 -6.21 3.53 -4.28
C ALA A 144 -4.89 2.95 -4.81
N LEU A 145 -4.11 2.30 -3.95
CA LEU A 145 -2.89 1.62 -4.34
C LEU A 145 -3.16 0.24 -4.97
N LEU A 146 -4.10 -0.53 -4.43
CA LEU A 146 -4.29 -1.93 -4.77
C LEU A 146 -5.27 -2.14 -5.94
N GLU A 147 -6.36 -1.38 -6.03
CA GLU A 147 -7.37 -1.54 -7.08
C GLU A 147 -6.79 -1.43 -8.50
N PRO A 148 -5.89 -0.47 -8.79
CA PRO A 148 -5.24 -0.40 -10.10
C PRO A 148 -4.32 -1.60 -10.40
N LEU A 149 -3.77 -2.24 -9.36
CA LEU A 149 -2.83 -3.35 -9.49
C LEU A 149 -3.54 -4.69 -9.70
N VAL A 150 -4.70 -4.91 -9.09
CA VAL A 150 -5.40 -6.22 -9.15
C VAL A 150 -6.72 -6.17 -9.93
N GLY A 151 -7.29 -4.99 -10.11
CA GLY A 151 -8.61 -4.77 -10.69
C GLY A 151 -9.75 -5.03 -9.70
N ARG A 152 -10.92 -4.47 -10.03
CA ARG A 152 -12.12 -4.44 -9.18
C ARG A 152 -12.55 -5.80 -8.63
N GLY A 153 -12.71 -6.80 -9.50
CA GLY A 153 -13.21 -8.12 -9.07
C GLY A 153 -12.32 -8.81 -8.04
N ARG A 154 -11.00 -8.67 -8.18
CA ARG A 154 -10.03 -9.24 -7.24
C ARG A 154 -9.96 -8.45 -5.94
N LEU A 155 -10.03 -7.13 -6.02
CA LEU A 155 -10.14 -6.28 -4.84
C LEU A 155 -11.39 -6.62 -4.03
N LEU A 156 -12.55 -6.78 -4.70
CA LEU A 156 -13.81 -7.14 -4.05
C LEU A 156 -13.71 -8.50 -3.36
N ALA A 157 -13.18 -9.50 -4.07
CA ALA A 157 -12.99 -10.83 -3.50
C ALA A 157 -12.05 -10.81 -2.28
N ALA A 158 -10.92 -10.10 -2.38
CA ALA A 158 -9.99 -9.93 -1.26
C ALA A 158 -10.67 -9.23 -0.07
N TYR A 159 -11.40 -8.14 -0.32
CA TYR A 159 -12.11 -7.39 0.73
C TYR A 159 -13.14 -8.27 1.45
N VAL A 160 -14.06 -8.90 0.71
CA VAL A 160 -15.16 -9.68 1.29
C VAL A 160 -14.65 -10.93 2.00
N LEU A 161 -13.78 -11.71 1.35
CA LEU A 161 -13.31 -12.98 1.91
C LEU A 161 -12.33 -12.76 3.07
N SER A 162 -11.52 -11.70 3.06
CA SER A 162 -10.71 -11.34 4.23
C SER A 162 -11.55 -10.79 5.37
N GLY A 163 -12.63 -10.04 5.10
CA GLY A 163 -13.58 -9.64 6.13
C GLY A 163 -14.21 -10.85 6.82
N LEU A 164 -14.61 -11.86 6.04
CA LEU A 164 -15.11 -13.13 6.56
C LEU A 164 -14.03 -13.87 7.37
N GLY A 165 -12.81 -13.99 6.84
CA GLY A 165 -11.69 -14.63 7.53
C GLY A 165 -11.31 -13.93 8.83
N GLY A 166 -11.35 -12.60 8.87
CA GLY A 166 -11.18 -11.81 10.09
C GLY A 166 -12.29 -12.08 11.11
N SER A 167 -13.55 -12.05 10.68
CA SER A 167 -14.69 -12.32 11.58
C SER A 167 -14.64 -13.74 12.17
N LEU A 168 -14.22 -14.73 11.38
CA LEU A 168 -14.02 -16.12 11.85
C LEU A 168 -12.85 -16.21 12.85
N ALA A 169 -11.73 -15.57 12.56
CA ALA A 169 -10.58 -15.56 13.47
C ALA A 169 -10.91 -14.89 14.81
N SER A 170 -11.65 -13.77 14.77
CA SER A 170 -12.17 -13.11 15.96
C SER A 170 -13.09 -14.02 16.79
N LEU A 171 -14.05 -14.67 16.12
CA LEU A 171 -14.97 -15.60 16.78
C LEU A 171 -14.22 -16.74 17.49
N TRP A 172 -13.22 -17.32 16.81
CA TRP A 172 -12.40 -18.41 17.33
C TRP A 172 -11.52 -17.98 18.50
N TRP A 173 -10.83 -16.84 18.38
CA TRP A 173 -9.87 -16.35 19.37
C TRP A 173 -10.52 -16.01 20.71
N HIS A 174 -11.73 -15.46 20.69
CA HIS A 174 -12.40 -15.01 21.90
C HIS A 174 -13.19 -16.11 22.63
N GLN A 175 -13.13 -17.38 22.19
CA GLN A 175 -13.73 -18.50 22.92
C GLN A 175 -12.91 -18.87 24.18
N PRO A 176 -13.56 -19.28 25.30
CA PRO A 176 -15.00 -19.48 25.52
C PRO A 176 -15.78 -18.21 25.88
N GLY A 177 -15.13 -17.05 25.88
CA GLY A 177 -15.79 -15.75 26.05
C GLY A 177 -16.66 -15.37 24.84
N TRP A 178 -17.23 -14.17 24.91
CA TRP A 178 -18.04 -13.60 23.84
C TRP A 178 -17.39 -12.33 23.31
N VAL A 179 -17.37 -12.18 21.99
CA VAL A 179 -16.98 -10.96 21.31
C VAL A 179 -18.22 -10.25 20.75
N ASN A 180 -18.17 -8.92 20.70
CA ASN A 180 -19.11 -8.07 19.96
C ASN A 180 -18.28 -7.17 19.04
N SER A 181 -17.97 -7.65 17.84
CA SER A 181 -17.03 -7.00 16.92
C SER A 181 -17.76 -6.38 15.72
N VAL A 182 -17.28 -5.21 15.29
CA VAL A 182 -17.74 -4.47 14.11
C VAL A 182 -16.55 -3.79 13.44
N GLY A 183 -16.68 -3.51 12.14
CA GLY A 183 -15.72 -2.68 11.41
C GLY A 183 -15.21 -3.34 10.14
N ALA A 184 -14.92 -2.50 9.15
CA ALA A 184 -14.29 -2.92 7.90
C ALA A 184 -12.81 -3.35 8.06
N SER A 185 -12.22 -3.17 9.25
CA SER A 185 -10.77 -3.29 9.44
C SER A 185 -10.22 -4.68 9.11
N GLY A 186 -10.96 -5.76 9.42
CA GLY A 186 -10.52 -7.11 9.01
C GLY A 186 -10.37 -7.25 7.49
N ALA A 187 -11.32 -6.71 6.73
CA ALA A 187 -11.24 -6.67 5.27
C ALA A 187 -10.09 -5.78 4.77
N ILE A 188 -9.88 -4.61 5.39
CA ILE A 188 -8.79 -3.68 5.06
C ILE A 188 -7.42 -4.31 5.34
N PHE A 189 -7.25 -5.00 6.47
CA PHE A 189 -6.04 -5.79 6.75
C PHE A 189 -5.83 -6.90 5.72
N GLY A 190 -6.90 -7.47 5.19
CA GLY A 190 -6.82 -8.34 4.02
C GLY A 190 -6.22 -7.67 2.79
N LEU A 191 -6.61 -6.42 2.50
CA LEU A 191 -6.01 -5.66 1.40
C LEU A 191 -4.52 -5.38 1.65
N TYR A 192 -4.12 -5.08 2.89
CA TYR A 192 -2.71 -4.98 3.25
C TYR A 192 -1.96 -6.31 3.08
N GLY A 193 -2.58 -7.44 3.44
CA GLY A 193 -2.01 -8.77 3.23
C GLY A 193 -1.81 -9.10 1.75
N ALA A 194 -2.78 -8.75 0.90
CA ALA A 194 -2.65 -8.88 -0.53
C ALA A 194 -1.53 -7.99 -1.10
N MET A 195 -1.42 -6.75 -0.63
CA MET A 195 -0.35 -5.83 -1.03
C MET A 195 1.04 -6.36 -0.64
N LEU A 196 1.20 -6.90 0.57
CA LEU A 196 2.44 -7.54 1.00
C LEU A 196 2.82 -8.70 0.08
N THR A 197 1.88 -9.59 -0.23
CA THR A 197 2.14 -10.73 -1.12
C THR A 197 2.57 -10.25 -2.51
N LEU A 198 1.91 -9.25 -3.10
CA LEU A 198 2.28 -8.73 -4.42
C LEU A 198 3.67 -8.08 -4.44
N THR A 199 4.00 -7.30 -3.40
CA THR A 199 5.26 -6.58 -3.31
C THR A 199 6.44 -7.47 -2.90
N ALA A 200 6.19 -8.55 -2.15
CA ALA A 200 7.20 -9.55 -1.80
C ALA A 200 7.59 -10.48 -2.96
N THR A 201 6.66 -10.73 -3.90
CA THR A 201 6.82 -11.78 -4.93
C THR A 201 7.06 -11.25 -6.34
N ASN A 202 7.18 -9.94 -6.52
CA ASN A 202 7.32 -9.29 -7.84
C ASN A 202 6.14 -9.61 -8.80
N ALA A 203 4.97 -9.94 -8.26
CA ALA A 203 3.76 -10.27 -9.03
C ALA A 203 3.10 -9.03 -9.65
N ALA A 204 3.36 -7.84 -9.10
CA ALA A 204 2.97 -6.56 -9.67
C ALA A 204 4.09 -5.97 -10.54
N GLN A 205 3.73 -5.36 -11.68
CA GLN A 205 4.66 -4.65 -12.56
C GLN A 205 5.04 -3.29 -11.95
N LEU A 206 5.87 -3.33 -10.92
CA LEU A 206 6.38 -2.15 -10.21
C LEU A 206 7.89 -2.06 -10.41
N SER A 207 8.42 -0.83 -10.49
CA SER A 207 9.86 -0.60 -10.40
C SER A 207 10.39 -1.12 -9.05
N ARG A 208 11.67 -1.51 -9.00
CA ARG A 208 12.29 -1.99 -7.75
C ARG A 208 12.14 -0.98 -6.60
N PRO A 209 12.39 0.32 -6.80
CA PRO A 209 12.20 1.31 -5.74
C PRO A 209 10.75 1.44 -5.27
N ALA A 210 9.79 1.52 -6.21
CA ALA A 210 8.37 1.64 -5.86
C ALA A 210 7.87 0.42 -5.08
N ARG A 211 8.28 -0.78 -5.49
CA ARG A 211 7.93 -2.02 -4.81
C ARG A 211 8.50 -2.07 -3.38
N ALA A 212 9.76 -1.69 -3.21
CA ALA A 212 10.39 -1.63 -1.89
C ALA A 212 9.70 -0.60 -0.99
N ALA A 213 9.39 0.58 -1.51
CA ALA A 213 8.67 1.62 -0.79
C ALA A 213 7.28 1.14 -0.32
N LEU A 214 6.50 0.51 -1.22
CA LEU A 214 5.18 -0.03 -0.88
C LEU A 214 5.26 -1.17 0.14
N PHE A 215 6.25 -2.05 0.00
CA PHE A 215 6.46 -3.15 0.96
C PHE A 215 6.76 -2.60 2.37
N VAL A 216 7.73 -1.69 2.48
CA VAL A 216 8.12 -1.07 3.76
C VAL A 216 6.97 -0.26 4.35
N HIS A 217 6.27 0.54 3.54
CA HIS A 217 5.11 1.30 3.98
C HIS A 217 4.01 0.37 4.51
N THR A 218 3.72 -0.73 3.81
CA THR A 218 2.71 -1.70 4.25
C THR A 218 3.11 -2.36 5.57
N LEU A 219 4.37 -2.77 5.72
CA LEU A 219 4.87 -3.32 6.98
C LEU A 219 4.79 -2.30 8.12
N TYR A 220 5.13 -1.03 7.86
CA TYR A 220 5.03 0.04 8.85
C TYR A 220 3.59 0.21 9.34
N ILE A 221 2.61 0.28 8.43
CA ILE A 221 1.19 0.44 8.80
C ILE A 221 0.69 -0.75 9.62
N ILE A 222 1.00 -1.99 9.18
CA ILE A 222 0.64 -3.20 9.92
C ILE A 222 1.28 -3.17 11.31
N GLY A 223 2.60 -2.94 11.38
CA GLY A 223 3.36 -2.89 12.62
C GLY A 223 2.84 -1.83 13.59
N ALA A 224 2.55 -0.63 13.09
CA ALA A 224 2.00 0.46 13.90
C ALA A 224 0.63 0.10 14.50
N ASN A 225 -0.26 -0.54 13.74
CA ASN A 225 -1.58 -0.95 14.24
C ASN A 225 -1.53 -2.11 15.26
N PHE A 226 -0.56 -3.01 15.15
CA PHE A 226 -0.36 -4.07 16.15
C PHE A 226 0.46 -3.58 17.36
N ALA A 227 1.30 -2.56 17.20
CA ALA A 227 2.08 -1.96 18.29
C ALA A 227 1.19 -1.19 19.28
N THR A 228 0.02 -0.71 18.85
CA THR A 228 -1.01 -0.16 19.75
C THR A 228 -1.79 -1.26 20.50
N GLY A 229 -1.25 -2.49 20.56
CA GLY A 229 -1.88 -3.78 20.87
C GLY A 229 -2.52 -3.99 22.24
N LEU A 230 -2.84 -2.91 22.95
CA LEU A 230 -3.47 -2.94 24.28
C LEU A 230 -4.63 -1.93 24.40
N GLN A 231 -5.03 -1.24 23.32
CA GLN A 231 -6.16 -0.32 23.37
C GLN A 231 -7.48 -1.11 23.45
N PRO A 232 -8.31 -0.91 24.50
CA PRO A 232 -9.63 -1.51 24.59
C PRO A 232 -10.48 -1.14 23.38
N GLY A 233 -11.17 -2.12 22.79
CA GLY A 233 -12.07 -1.93 21.65
C GLY A 233 -11.48 -2.24 20.27
N ILE A 234 -10.22 -2.67 20.18
CA ILE A 234 -9.61 -3.14 18.92
C ILE A 234 -9.58 -4.67 18.87
N ASP A 235 -10.12 -5.23 17.80
CA ASP A 235 -10.14 -6.67 17.54
C ASP A 235 -8.93 -7.11 16.70
N HIS A 236 -7.81 -7.37 17.38
CA HIS A 236 -6.57 -7.79 16.73
C HIS A 236 -6.65 -9.18 16.09
N ALA A 237 -7.53 -10.06 16.59
CA ALA A 237 -7.77 -11.36 15.99
C ALA A 237 -8.44 -11.20 14.62
N ALA A 238 -9.40 -10.27 14.48
CA ALA A 238 -9.97 -9.93 13.19
C ALA A 238 -8.93 -9.34 12.21
N HIS A 239 -8.04 -8.48 12.68
CA HIS A 239 -6.97 -7.92 11.86
C HIS A 239 -6.02 -8.99 11.34
N LEU A 240 -5.55 -9.88 12.23
CA LEU A 240 -4.64 -10.96 11.87
C LEU A 240 -5.29 -11.97 10.92
N GLY A 241 -6.54 -12.38 11.21
CA GLY A 241 -7.29 -13.29 10.35
C GLY A 241 -7.52 -12.71 8.96
N GLY A 242 -7.87 -11.42 8.89
CA GLY A 242 -8.02 -10.70 7.63
C GLY A 242 -6.72 -10.63 6.84
N LEU A 243 -5.62 -10.25 7.50
CA LEU A 243 -4.27 -10.15 6.93
C LEU A 243 -3.82 -11.47 6.29
N ILE A 244 -3.93 -12.58 7.03
CA ILE A 244 -3.58 -13.92 6.55
C ILE A 244 -4.46 -14.31 5.37
N SER A 245 -5.78 -14.10 5.48
CA SER A 245 -6.72 -14.42 4.41
C SER A 245 -6.39 -13.67 3.12
N GLY A 246 -6.06 -12.39 3.22
CA GLY A 246 -5.72 -11.56 2.06
C GLY A 246 -4.41 -11.98 1.39
N ALA A 247 -3.40 -12.31 2.20
CA ALA A 247 -2.13 -12.83 1.70
C ALA A 247 -2.30 -14.16 0.95
N LEU A 248 -3.15 -15.05 1.45
CA LEU A 248 -3.49 -16.33 0.80
C LEU A 248 -4.30 -16.11 -0.49
N LEU A 249 -5.27 -15.20 -0.50
CA LEU A 249 -6.09 -14.88 -1.68
C LEU A 249 -5.30 -14.21 -2.80
N ALA A 250 -4.17 -13.58 -2.49
CA ALA A 250 -3.26 -13.03 -3.49
C ALA A 250 -2.37 -14.11 -4.15
N TRP A 251 -2.26 -15.31 -3.57
CA TRP A 251 -1.40 -16.40 -4.08
C TRP A 251 -1.70 -16.83 -5.53
N PRO A 252 -2.96 -16.95 -5.99
CA PRO A 252 -3.25 -17.28 -7.38
C PRO A 252 -2.76 -16.20 -8.38
N LEU A 253 -2.54 -14.96 -7.93
CA LEU A 253 -2.02 -13.87 -8.75
C LEU A 253 -0.54 -14.02 -9.07
N LEU A 254 0.17 -14.83 -8.28
CA LEU A 254 1.57 -15.16 -8.52
C LEU A 254 1.76 -16.03 -9.76
N ARG A 255 0.75 -16.85 -10.10
CA ARG A 255 0.82 -17.87 -11.16
C ARG A 255 0.38 -17.36 -12.53
N ARG A 256 -0.39 -16.27 -12.57
CA ARG A 256 -0.81 -15.61 -13.82
C ARG A 256 0.17 -14.47 -14.07
N GLY A 257 1.15 -14.70 -14.94
CA GLY A 257 2.29 -13.80 -15.18
C GLY A 257 1.94 -12.31 -15.19
N LYS A 258 2.83 -11.52 -14.57
CA LYS A 258 2.87 -10.05 -14.48
C LYS A 258 1.53 -9.36 -14.79
N VAL A 259 0.74 -9.01 -13.77
CA VAL A 259 -0.47 -8.20 -13.98
C VAL A 259 -0.09 -6.89 -14.66
N ARG A 260 -0.61 -6.67 -15.88
CA ARG A 260 -0.35 -5.45 -16.67
C ARG A 260 -0.90 -4.24 -15.95
N VAL A 261 0.01 -3.41 -15.45
CA VAL A 261 -0.27 -2.00 -15.24
C VAL A 261 -0.29 -1.39 -16.66
N TRP A 262 -1.38 -0.71 -16.99
CA TRP A 262 -1.64 -0.19 -18.33
C TRP A 262 -0.48 0.64 -18.89
N GLY A 263 -0.19 0.42 -20.18
CA GLY A 263 0.31 1.45 -21.07
C GLY A 263 -0.85 2.22 -21.70
#